data_AF-A0A3N4M1Q7-F1
#
_entry.id   AF-A0A3N4M1Q7-F1
#
_cell.length_a   1.000
_cell.length_b   1.000
_cell.length_c   1.000
_cell.angle_alpha   90.00
_cell.angle_beta   90.00
_cell.angle_gamma   90.00
#
_symmetry.space_group_name_H-M   'P 1'
#
loop_
_entity.id
_entity.type
_entity.pdbx_description
1 polymer ?
#
loop_
_entity_poly.entity_id
_entity_poly.type
_entity_poly.pdbx_seq_one_letter_code
_entity_poly.pdbx_strand_id
1 'polypeptide(L)' 'MCRPSKCDTCSGKTWFGCGLHVPSVMDPIPKDQWCSCARPGESQYPPKGNSPCTIL' A
#
# COMPACT_ATOMS: atom_id res chain seq x y z
N MET A 1 4.17 -7.82 12.52
CA MET A 1 4.82 -8.05 11.21
C MET A 1 4.04 -7.29 10.15
N CYS A 2 4.69 -6.58 9.21
CA CYS A 2 3.95 -6.10 8.04
C CYS A 2 3.70 -7.28 7.10
N ARG A 3 2.58 -7.24 6.38
CA ARG A 3 2.20 -8.26 5.40
C ARG A 3 1.56 -7.62 4.17
N PRO A 4 1.59 -8.28 3.01
CA PRO A 4 0.80 -7.85 1.88
C PRO A 4 -0.70 -7.89 2.22
N SER A 5 -1.44 -6.98 1.59
CA SER A 5 -2.89 -6.85 1.66
C SER A 5 -3.41 -6.38 0.30
N LYS A 6 -4.72 -6.43 0.11
CA LYS A 6 -5.39 -5.83 -1.04
C LYS A 6 -6.18 -4.62 -0.56
N CYS A 7 -6.19 -3.55 -1.34
CA CYS A 7 -7.06 -2.41 -1.08
C CYS A 7 -8.48 -2.76 -1.50
N ASP A 8 -9.47 -2.56 -0.63
CA ASP A 8 -10.87 -2.88 -0.93
C ASP A 8 -11.48 -1.93 -1.97
N THR A 9 -10.92 -0.73 -2.12
CA THR A 9 -11.44 0.31 -3.01
C THR A 9 -10.86 0.20 -4.43
N CYS A 10 -9.53 0.21 -4.58
CA CYS A 10 -8.89 0.16 -5.90
C CYS A 10 -8.45 -1.25 -6.33
N SER A 11 -8.60 -2.27 -5.48
CA SER A 11 -8.13 -3.65 -5.72
C SER A 11 -6.60 -3.83 -5.91
N GLY A 12 -5.81 -2.76 -5.82
CA GLY A 12 -4.35 -2.83 -5.90
C GLY A 12 -3.69 -3.46 -4.66
N LYS A 13 -2.46 -3.92 -4.83
CA LYS A 13 -1.63 -4.48 -3.74
C LYS A 13 -1.17 -3.38 -2.81
N THR A 14 -1.31 -3.62 -1.52
CA THR A 14 -0.88 -2.72 -0.46
C THR A 14 -0.34 -3.54 0.71
N TRP A 15 -0.05 -2.91 1.84
CA TRP A 15 0.50 -3.51 3.03
C TRP A 15 -0.38 -3.21 4.25
N PHE A 16 -0.29 -4.07 5.25
CA PHE A 16 -0.86 -3.84 6.57
C PHE A 16 0.21 -4.12 7.63
N GLY A 17 0.25 -3.32 8.70
CA GLY A 17 1.20 -3.50 9.80
C GLY A 17 1.62 -2.18 10.45
N CYS A 18 2.81 -2.18 11.04
CA CYS A 18 3.38 -1.06 11.79
C CYS A 18 4.16 -0.03 10.94
N GLY A 19 4.36 -0.28 9.64
CA GLY A 19 5.05 0.65 8.73
C GLY A 19 6.57 0.47 8.64
N LEU A 20 7.20 -0.18 9.62
CA LEU A 20 8.67 -0.38 9.63
C LEU A 20 9.17 -1.43 8.62
N HIS A 21 8.27 -2.24 8.04
CA HIS A 21 8.65 -3.36 7.16
C HIS A 21 7.98 -3.26 5.78
N VAL A 22 7.56 -2.06 5.39
CA VAL A 22 6.89 -1.83 4.09
C VAL A 22 7.79 -2.17 2.90
N PRO A 23 9.09 -1.81 2.88
CA PRO A 23 9.99 -2.17 1.77
C PRO A 23 10.00 -3.68 1.51
N SER A 24 10.20 -4.49 2.54
CA SER A 24 10.25 -5.96 2.43
C SER A 24 8.95 -6.59 1.92
N VAL A 25 7.82 -5.91 2.06
CA VAL A 25 6.51 -6.38 1.60
C VAL A 25 6.17 -5.90 0.20
N MET A 26 6.52 -4.66 -0.12
CA MET A 26 6.08 -3.99 -1.34
C MET A 26 7.12 -4.05 -2.46
N ASP A 27 8.42 -3.97 -2.16
CA ASP A 27 9.49 -3.96 -3.17
C ASP A 27 9.47 -5.19 -4.12
N PRO A 28 9.09 -6.40 -3.68
CA PRO A 28 8.97 -7.55 -4.58
C PRO A 28 7.77 -7.48 -5.55
N ILE A 29 6.84 -6.54 -5.33
CA ILE A 29 5.62 -6.41 -6.13
C ILE A 29 5.87 -5.34 -7.20
N PRO A 30 5.59 -5.61 -8.50
CA PRO A 30 5.67 -4.59 -9.53
C PRO A 30 4.80 -3.37 -9.21
N LYS A 31 5.33 -2.16 -9.45
CA LYS A 31 4.66 -0.90 -9.06
C LYS A 31 3.31 -0.70 -9.74
N ASP A 32 3.10 -1.24 -10.94
CA ASP A 32 1.82 -1.22 -11.66
C ASP A 32 0.72 -2.02 -10.95
N GLN A 33 1.10 -2.96 -10.08
CA GLN A 33 0.16 -3.74 -9.28
C GLN A 33 -0.14 -3.10 -7.92
N TRP A 34 0.52 -2.00 -7.57
CA TRP A 34 0.33 -1.35 -6.28
C TRP A 34 -1.01 -0.60 -6.23
N CYS A 35 -1.49 -0.40 -5.02
CA CYS A 35 -2.61 0.47 -4.72
C CYS A 35 -2.34 1.90 -5.25
N SER A 36 -3.26 2.39 -6.08
CA SER A 36 -3.18 3.69 -6.77
C SER A 36 -3.85 4.84 -6.01
N CYS A 37 -4.36 4.58 -4.80
CA CYS A 37 -5.01 5.59 -3.98
C CYS A 37 -4.03 6.71 -3.58
N ALA A 38 -4.58 7.89 -3.31
CA ALA A 38 -3.84 9.03 -2.78
C ALA A 38 -3.03 8.63 -1.53
N ARG A 39 -1.75 8.97 -1.56
CA ARG A 39 -0.82 8.67 -0.47
C ARG A 39 -0.88 9.80 0.56
N PRO A 40 -1.06 9.50 1.86
CA PRO A 40 -0.87 10.51 2.89
C PRO A 40 0.64 10.78 3.06
N GLY A 41 1.06 12.02 2.84
CA GLY A 41 2.45 12.46 2.98
C GLY A 41 3.37 12.07 1.82
N GLU A 42 4.67 12.12 2.07
CA GLU A 42 5.74 11.94 1.06
C GLU A 42 6.23 10.49 0.90
N SER A 43 5.39 9.51 1.26
CA SER A 43 5.78 8.09 1.16
C SER A 43 5.86 7.63 -0.31
N GLN A 44 6.94 6.94 -0.65
CA GLN A 44 7.06 6.25 -1.94
C GLN A 44 6.21 4.98 -2.05
N TYR A 45 5.68 4.49 -0.93
CA TYR A 45 4.86 3.28 -0.84
C TYR A 45 3.36 3.61 -0.81
N PRO A 46 2.48 2.68 -1.24
CA PRO A 46 1.04 2.90 -1.19
C PRO A 46 0.55 3.12 0.25
N PRO A 47 -0.64 3.72 0.44
CA PRO A 47 -1.24 3.86 1.76
C PRO A 47 -1.54 2.48 2.35
N LYS A 48 -1.49 2.35 3.68
CA LYS A 48 -1.85 1.12 4.41
C LYS A 48 -3.25 0.65 4.01
N GLY A 49 -3.48 -0.67 3.93
CA GLY A 49 -4.72 -1.23 3.36
C GLY A 49 -6.04 -0.84 4.03
N ASN A 50 -6.02 -0.41 5.29
CA ASN A 50 -7.20 0.10 6.02
C ASN A 50 -7.23 1.64 6.09
N SER A 51 -6.32 2.33 5.42
CA SER A 51 -6.39 3.78 5.28
C SER A 51 -7.52 4.13 4.31
N PRO A 52 -8.26 5.23 4.55
CA PRO A 52 -9.26 5.71 3.60
C PRO A 52 -8.60 5.91 2.24
N CYS A 53 -9.01 5.10 1.27
CA CYS A 53 -8.57 5.22 -0.10
C CYS A 53 -9.45 6.24 -0.82
N THR A 54 -8.87 7.37 -1.18
CA THR A 54 -9.41 8.22 -2.24
C THR A 54 -8.64 7.91 -3.50
N ILE A 55 -9.32 7.37 -4.52
CA ILE A 55 -8.69 7.11 -5.83
C ILE A 55 -8.29 8.47 -6.42
N LEU A 56 -7.04 8.56 -6.92
CA LEU A 56 -6.54 9.73 -7.65
C LEU A 56 -7.10 9.78 -9.07
#